data_AF-A0A2T0HLR6-F1
#
_entry.id   AF-A0A2T0HLR6-F1
#
_cell.length_a   1.000
_cell.length_b   1.000
_cell.length_c   1.000
_cell.angle_alpha   90.00
_cell.angle_beta   90.00
_cell.angle_gamma   90.00
#
_symmetry.space_group_name_H-M   'P 1'
#
loop_
_entity.id
_entity.type
_entity.pdbx_description
1 polymer ?
#
loop_
_entity_poly.entity_id
_entity_poly.type
_entity_poly.pdbx_seq_one_letter_code
_entity_poly.pdbx_strand_id
1 'polypeptide(L)' 'MSASVKPRGPQAKPTRAELNSAWARLRSAADKGSVEACALLIALSENKPVISLESHLARA' A
#
# COMPACT_ATOMS: atom_id res chain seq x y z
N MET A 1 -3.56 10.72 12.43
CA MET A 1 -3.24 11.84 11.50
C MET A 1 -3.91 11.56 10.16
N SER A 2 -4.98 12.28 9.86
CA SER A 2 -5.74 12.16 8.61
C SER A 2 -4.97 12.83 7.48
N ALA A 3 -4.32 12.03 6.62
CA ALA A 3 -3.72 12.55 5.40
C ALA A 3 -4.84 12.96 4.44
N SER A 4 -5.01 14.27 4.23
CA SER A 4 -5.86 14.80 3.17
C SER A 4 -5.24 14.37 1.84
N VAL A 5 -5.84 13.36 1.19
CA VAL A 5 -5.41 12.89 -0.12
C VAL A 5 -5.82 13.96 -1.11
N LYS A 6 -4.90 14.87 -1.45
CA LYS A 6 -5.12 15.83 -2.53
C LYS A 6 -5.57 15.06 -3.77
N PRO A 7 -6.69 15.44 -4.39
CA PRO A 7 -7.15 14.78 -5.60
C PRO A 7 -6.02 14.84 -6.63
N ARG A 8 -5.65 13.66 -7.14
CA ARG A 8 -4.64 13.57 -8.20
C ARG A 8 -5.14 14.37 -9.39
N GLY A 9 -4.28 15.21 -9.95
CA GLY A 9 -4.57 15.93 -11.19
C GLY A 9 -4.68 14.96 -12.38
N PRO A 10 -4.39 15.40 -13.62
CA PRO A 10 -4.50 14.54 -14.80
C PRO A 10 -3.63 13.26 -14.75
N GLN A 11 -2.69 13.17 -13.81
CA GLN A 11 -1.91 11.99 -13.56
C GLN A 11 -2.71 10.92 -12.78
N ALA A 12 -3.33 10.00 -13.53
CA ALA A 12 -4.08 8.87 -12.96
C ALA A 12 -3.18 7.77 -12.36
N LYS A 13 -1.96 7.58 -12.90
CA LYS A 13 -1.05 6.49 -12.48
C LYS A 13 0.05 7.00 -11.53
N PRO A 14 0.43 6.23 -10.50
CA PRO A 14 1.57 6.56 -9.66
C PRO A 14 2.85 6.72 -10.49
N THR A 15 3.63 7.75 -10.18
CA THR A 15 5.00 7.91 -10.67
C THR A 15 5.92 6.84 -10.08
N ARG A 16 7.05 6.60 -10.74
CA ARG A 16 8.11 5.74 -10.17
C ARG A 16 8.62 6.24 -8.82
N ALA A 17 8.69 7.56 -8.62
CA ALA A 17 9.11 8.15 -7.35
C ALA A 17 8.11 7.84 -6.22
N GLU A 18 6.81 7.92 -6.50
CA GLU A 18 5.77 7.54 -5.55
C GLU A 18 5.82 6.03 -5.23
N LEU A 19 6.03 5.18 -6.24
CA LEU A 19 6.20 3.74 -6.02
C LEU A 19 7.41 3.43 -5.14
N ASN A 20 8.56 4.03 -5.43
CA ASN A 20 9.78 3.85 -4.65
C ASN A 20 9.60 4.31 -3.19
N SER A 21 8.95 5.45 -2.97
CA SER A 21 8.69 5.96 -1.61
C SER A 21 7.65 5.11 -0.85
N ALA A 22 6.65 4.55 -1.54
CA ALA A 22 5.72 3.60 -0.93
C ALA A 22 6.43 2.29 -0.54
N TRP A 23 7.28 1.76 -1.41
CA TRP A 23 8.07 0.57 -1.15
C TRP A 23 9.02 0.75 0.05
N ALA A 24 9.74 1.88 0.10
CA ALA A 24 10.62 2.21 1.22
C ALA A 24 9.87 2.26 2.56
N ARG A 25 8.64 2.81 2.57
CA ARG A 25 7.79 2.83 3.77
C ARG A 25 7.37 1.43 4.21
N LEU A 26 6.94 0.57 3.27
CA LEU A 26 6.57 -0.81 3.56
C LEU A 26 7.75 -1.61 4.11
N ARG A 27 8.92 -1.50 3.48
CA ARG A 27 10.16 -2.16 3.92
C ARG A 27 10.53 -1.71 5.33
N SER A 28 10.55 -0.39 5.58
CA SER A 28 10.87 0.15 6.90
C SER A 28 9.89 -0.31 7.99
N ALA A 29 8.60 -0.45 7.68
CA ALA A 29 7.61 -0.96 8.62
C ALA A 29 7.79 -2.46 8.90
N ALA A 30 8.13 -3.24 7.86
CA ALA A 30 8.44 -4.67 8.00
C ALA A 30 9.69 -4.89 8.85
N ASP A 31 10.75 -4.10 8.64
CA ASP A 31 11.99 -4.18 9.42
C ASP A 31 11.78 -3.85 10.91
N LYS A 32 10.73 -3.06 11.22
CA LYS A 32 10.29 -2.77 12.59
C LYS A 32 9.39 -3.86 13.19
N GLY A 33 9.11 -4.94 12.46
CA GLY A 33 8.28 -6.06 12.92
C GLY A 33 6.78 -5.91 12.65
N SER A 34 6.35 -5.00 11.76
CA SER A 34 4.94 -4.90 11.38
C SER A 34 4.50 -6.11 10.54
N VAL A 35 3.63 -6.94 11.12
CA VAL A 35 3.09 -8.14 10.47
C VAL A 35 2.29 -7.80 9.19
N GLU A 36 1.52 -6.72 9.22
CA GLU A 36 0.74 -6.25 8.07
C GLU A 36 1.64 -5.85 6.90
N ALA A 37 2.75 -5.16 7.17
CA ALA A 37 3.72 -4.78 6.14
C ALA A 37 4.39 -6.02 5.52
N CYS A 38 4.74 -7.01 6.34
CA CYS A 38 5.27 -8.29 5.85
C CYS A 38 4.25 -9.01 4.95
N ALA A 39 2.97 -9.08 5.36
CA ALA A 39 1.90 -9.68 4.56
C ALA A 39 1.71 -8.98 3.21
N LEU A 40 1.73 -7.64 3.20
CA LEU A 40 1.65 -6.83 1.98
C LEU A 40 2.83 -7.10 1.04
N LEU A 41 4.06 -7.19 1.56
CA LEU A 41 5.24 -7.48 0.76
C LEU A 41 5.20 -8.89 0.16
N ILE A 42 4.73 -9.89 0.93
CA ILE A 42 4.55 -11.26 0.45
C ILE A 42 3.52 -11.30 -0.68
N ALA A 43 2.34 -10.74 -0.47
CA ALA A 43 1.28 -10.78 -1.47
C ALA A 43 1.65 -10.01 -2.75
N LEU A 44 2.41 -8.90 -2.64
CA LEU A 44 3.03 -8.24 -3.79
C LEU A 44 4.03 -9.14 -4.53
N SER A 45 4.87 -9.88 -3.80
CA SER A 45 5.85 -10.80 -4.41
C SER A 45 5.21 -11.98 -5.14
N GLU A 46 4.06 -12.44 -4.65
CA GLU A 46 3.28 -13.52 -5.26
C GLU A 46 2.37 -13.03 -6.40
N ASN A 47 2.37 -11.72 -6.69
CA ASN A 47 1.44 -11.06 -7.61
C ASN A 47 -0.03 -11.40 -7.30
N LYS A 48 -0.33 -11.65 -6.02
CA LYS A 48 -1.70 -11.90 -5.56
C LYS A 48 -2.31 -10.57 -5.12
N PRO A 49 -3.56 -10.27 -5.49
CA PRO A 49 -4.23 -9.11 -4.93
C PRO A 49 -4.37 -9.32 -3.42
N VAL A 50 -3.61 -8.55 -2.64
CA VAL A 50 -3.62 -8.60 -1.16
C VAL A 50 -5.02 -8.28 -0.62
N ILE A 51 -5.82 -7.59 -1.42
CA ILE A 51 -7.15 -7.14 -1.08
C ILE A 51 -8.11 -7.71 -2.12
N SER A 52 -8.91 -8.70 -1.75
CA SER A 52 -10.29 -8.72 -2.22
C SER A 52 -10.94 -7.50 -1.57
N LEU A 53 -10.94 -6.37 -2.29
CA LEU A 53 -11.38 -5.04 -1.80
C LEU A 53 -12.81 -5.07 -1.19
N GLU A 54 -13.58 -6.09 -1.55
CA GLU A 54 -14.93 -6.38 -1.07
C GLU A 54 -14.99 -6.78 0.42
N SER A 55 -13.98 -7.49 0.94
CA SER A 55 -14.13 -8.17 2.25
C SER A 55 -13.89 -7.28 3.47
N HIS A 56 -13.20 -6.14 3.31
CA HIS A 56 -12.86 -5.24 4.42
C HIS A 56 -13.60 -3.89 4.40
N LEU A 57 -14.25 -3.53 3.29
CA LEU A 57 -15.11 -2.34 3.22
C LEU A 57 -16.58 -2.65 3.57
N ALA A 58 -17.00 -3.92 3.56
CA ALA A 58 -18.35 -4.34 3.93
C ALA A 58 -18.60 -4.42 5.46
N ARG A 59 -17.61 -4.01 6.27
CA ARG A 59 -17.71 -4.05 7.74
C ARG A 59 -17.31 -2.70 8.34
N ALA A 60 -18.09 -1.67 8.01
CA ALA A 60 -18.16 -0.39 8.72
C ALA A 60 -19.61 0.09 8.73
#